data_AF-A0A2A2M3I8-F1
#
_entry.id   AF-A0A2A2M3I8-F1
#
_cell.length_a   1.000
_cell.length_b   1.000
_cell.length_c   1.000
_cell.angle_alpha   90.00
_cell.angle_beta   90.00
_cell.angle_gamma   90.00
#
_symmetry.space_group_name_H-M   'P 1'
#
loop_
_entity.id
_entity.type
_entity.pdbx_description
1 polymer ?
#
loop_
_entity_poly.entity_id
_entity_poly.type
_entity_poly.pdbx_seq_one_letter_code
_entity_poly.pdbx_strand_id
1 'polypeptide(L)'
;MGLKYPEKVKWLESPDKESIQAAIMELRALDAISLRKEGGYKLTEIGERLNKFPVAPSQARILLEAERLRCLEEALWIVSAMCVDSLFDSEERGKSEAVDRARKRFDSPEGDHISALLIMKACKSERKKGDKGLKEFCARNFISFRSVMNAMKIRTQLKEIAKNNKMEILSCGADFKKLREALAIGLFLNACEYVRQDDRFKSCAQPSVSLKIHPSSQFAQVRKF
;
A
#
# COMPACT_ATOMS: atom_id res chain seq x y z
N MET A 1 12.80 7.78 -19.34
CA MET A 1 12.54 8.25 -20.73
C MET A 1 12.96 9.70 -20.99
N GLY A 2 13.18 10.54 -19.96
CA GLY A 2 13.70 11.90 -20.16
C GLY A 2 12.73 12.88 -20.83
N LEU A 3 11.45 12.52 -20.93
CA LEU A 3 10.41 13.34 -21.53
C LEU A 3 10.10 14.54 -20.63
N LYS A 4 10.20 15.74 -21.20
CA LYS A 4 10.01 17.01 -20.47
C LYS A 4 8.55 17.48 -20.48
N TYR A 5 7.78 17.11 -21.51
CA TYR A 5 6.43 17.58 -21.77
C TYR A 5 5.50 16.37 -21.97
N PRO A 6 4.95 15.79 -20.88
CA PRO A 6 4.07 14.63 -20.96
C PRO A 6 2.83 14.88 -21.83
N GLU A 7 2.32 16.12 -21.84
CA GLU A 7 1.18 16.54 -22.67
C GLU A 7 1.46 16.58 -24.17
N LYS A 8 2.74 16.55 -24.59
CA LYS A 8 3.15 16.57 -26.01
C LYS A 8 3.55 15.19 -26.52
N VAL A 9 3.43 14.16 -25.70
CA VAL A 9 3.75 12.78 -26.10
C VAL A 9 2.73 12.31 -27.13
N LYS A 10 3.22 11.77 -28.24
CA LYS A 10 2.37 11.18 -29.28
C LYS A 10 1.97 9.77 -28.88
N TRP A 11 0.79 9.64 -28.31
CA TRP A 11 0.15 8.37 -28.04
C TRP A 11 -0.62 7.87 -29.27
N LEU A 12 -0.85 6.56 -29.37
CA LEU A 12 -1.77 6.00 -30.37
C LEU A 12 -3.19 6.51 -30.12
N GLU A 13 -3.61 6.47 -28.85
CA GLU A 13 -4.79 7.14 -28.31
C GLU A 13 -4.33 7.99 -27.12
N SER A 14 -4.56 9.30 -27.18
CA SER A 14 -4.13 10.19 -26.10
C SER A 14 -5.10 10.08 -24.92
N PRO A 15 -4.61 9.94 -23.68
CA PRO A 15 -5.47 10.01 -22.52
C PRO A 15 -6.09 11.41 -22.40
N ASP A 16 -7.17 11.50 -21.64
CA ASP A 16 -7.84 12.77 -21.31
C ASP A 16 -6.87 13.73 -20.60
N LYS A 17 -7.06 15.02 -20.86
CA LYS A 17 -6.16 16.06 -20.33
C LYS A 17 -6.25 16.12 -18.81
N GLU A 18 -7.44 15.87 -18.28
CA GLU A 18 -7.76 15.84 -16.86
C GLU A 18 -6.94 14.74 -16.15
N SER A 19 -6.88 13.53 -16.69
CA SER A 19 -6.06 12.44 -16.14
C SER A 19 -4.56 12.73 -16.18
N ILE A 20 -4.05 13.32 -17.27
CA ILE A 20 -2.64 13.74 -17.33
C ILE A 20 -2.36 14.78 -16.25
N GLN A 21 -3.24 15.76 -16.08
CA GLN A 21 -3.11 16.80 -15.06
C GLN A 21 -3.17 16.22 -13.64
N ALA A 22 -4.10 15.29 -13.38
CA ALA A 22 -4.22 14.62 -12.09
C ALA A 22 -2.93 13.84 -11.75
N ALA A 23 -2.37 13.09 -12.70
CA ALA A 23 -1.11 12.37 -12.52
C ALA A 23 0.07 13.32 -12.26
N ILE A 24 0.13 14.47 -12.95
CA ILE A 24 1.14 15.50 -12.68
C ILE A 24 0.96 16.07 -11.27
N MET A 25 -0.26 16.36 -10.85
CA MET A 25 -0.55 16.87 -9.50
C MET A 25 -0.14 15.88 -8.42
N GLU A 26 -0.47 14.59 -8.59
CA GLU A 26 -0.04 13.52 -7.68
C GLU A 26 1.49 13.44 -7.60
N LEU A 27 2.19 13.37 -8.74
CA LEU A 27 3.65 13.29 -8.77
C LEU A 27 4.33 14.53 -8.17
N ARG A 28 3.74 15.72 -8.35
CA ARG A 28 4.22 16.94 -7.68
C ARG A 28 4.01 16.88 -6.17
N ALA A 29 2.85 16.41 -5.73
CA ALA A 29 2.52 16.29 -4.32
C ALA A 29 3.37 15.22 -3.60
N LEU A 30 3.86 14.21 -4.32
CA LEU A 30 4.84 13.23 -3.86
C LEU A 30 6.30 13.72 -3.96
N ASP A 31 6.54 15.00 -4.24
CA ASP A 31 7.85 15.60 -4.55
C ASP A 31 8.66 14.86 -5.63
N ALA A 32 8.01 14.08 -6.50
CA ALA A 32 8.69 13.25 -7.49
C ALA A 32 9.18 14.07 -8.68
N ILE A 33 8.50 15.17 -9.00
CA ILE A 33 8.80 16.04 -10.14
C ILE A 33 8.88 17.51 -9.75
N SER A 34 9.69 18.27 -10.49
CA SER A 34 9.81 19.72 -10.36
C SER A 34 9.74 20.40 -11.73
N LEU A 35 9.30 21.66 -11.75
CA LEU A 35 9.23 22.47 -12.97
C LEU A 35 10.63 23.04 -13.29
N ARG A 36 11.03 22.97 -14.56
CA ARG A 36 12.26 23.61 -15.05
C ARG A 36 12.02 25.10 -15.32
N LYS A 37 13.09 25.90 -15.25
CA LYS A 37 13.06 27.34 -15.59
C LYS A 37 12.61 27.60 -17.04
N GLU A 38 12.99 26.71 -17.96
CA GLU A 38 12.68 26.77 -19.40
C GLU A 38 11.29 26.18 -19.74
N GLY A 39 10.51 25.76 -18.74
CA GLY A 39 9.31 24.97 -18.93
C GLY A 39 9.55 23.45 -18.98
N GLY A 40 8.48 22.69 -18.73
CA GLY A 40 8.50 21.24 -18.64
C GLY A 40 9.00 20.70 -17.29
N TYR A 41 8.91 19.38 -17.13
CA TYR A 41 9.17 18.69 -15.87
C TYR A 41 10.54 18.00 -15.85
N LYS A 42 11.09 17.82 -14.65
CA LYS A 42 12.23 16.94 -14.36
C LYS A 42 11.95 16.13 -13.11
N LEU A 43 12.54 14.93 -13.04
CA LEU A 43 12.57 14.17 -11.79
C LEU A 43 13.39 14.93 -10.75
N THR A 44 12.94 14.88 -9.51
CA THR A 44 13.75 15.23 -8.33
C THR A 44 14.61 14.03 -7.94
N GLU A 45 15.49 14.19 -6.95
CA GLU A 45 16.22 13.05 -6.37
C GLU A 45 15.26 12.00 -5.80
N ILE A 46 14.18 12.42 -5.16
CA ILE A 46 13.12 11.52 -4.70
C ILE A 46 12.48 10.81 -5.89
N GLY A 47 12.12 11.55 -6.95
CA GLY A 47 11.56 10.98 -8.18
C GLY A 47 12.45 9.94 -8.85
N GLU A 48 13.75 10.18 -8.90
CA GLU A 48 14.74 9.24 -9.43
C GLU A 48 14.81 7.96 -8.61
N ARG A 49 14.72 8.06 -7.27
CA ARG A 49 14.67 6.90 -6.37
C ARG A 49 13.34 6.15 -6.48
N LEU A 50 12.21 6.85 -6.55
CA LEU A 50 10.87 6.26 -6.73
C LEU A 50 10.80 5.41 -8.00
N ASN A 51 11.32 5.96 -9.11
CA ASN A 51 11.30 5.33 -10.43
C ASN A 51 12.06 3.99 -10.51
N LYS A 52 12.83 3.62 -9.49
CA LYS A 52 13.53 2.33 -9.43
C LYS A 52 12.66 1.17 -8.97
N PHE A 53 11.54 1.46 -8.31
CA PHE A 53 10.63 0.44 -7.80
C PHE A 53 9.46 0.20 -8.78
N PRO A 54 9.14 -1.06 -9.12
CA PRO A 54 8.05 -1.40 -10.04
C PRO A 54 6.68 -1.42 -9.33
N VAL A 55 6.36 -0.34 -8.62
CA VAL A 55 5.10 -0.18 -7.86
C VAL A 55 4.55 1.23 -8.10
N ALA A 56 3.32 1.50 -7.63
CA ALA A 56 2.75 2.83 -7.74
C ALA A 56 3.64 3.89 -7.05
N PRO A 57 3.72 5.14 -7.55
CA PRO A 57 4.56 6.19 -6.97
C PRO A 57 4.32 6.42 -5.47
N SER A 58 3.06 6.38 -5.04
CA SER A 58 2.65 6.43 -3.63
C SER A 58 3.25 5.31 -2.80
N GLN A 59 3.19 4.06 -3.29
CA GLN A 59 3.77 2.89 -2.63
C GLN A 59 5.30 2.94 -2.58
N ALA A 60 5.95 3.40 -3.64
CA ALA A 60 7.39 3.61 -3.65
C ALA A 60 7.79 4.70 -2.64
N ARG A 61 6.98 5.76 -2.47
CA ARG A 61 7.23 6.82 -1.48
C ARG A 61 7.19 6.29 -0.05
N ILE A 62 6.29 5.34 0.25
CA ILE A 62 6.25 4.64 1.54
C ILE A 62 7.60 3.95 1.81
N LEU A 63 8.19 3.27 0.82
CA LEU A 63 9.45 2.55 0.99
C LEU A 63 10.63 3.51 1.25
N LEU A 64 10.71 4.62 0.52
CA LEU A 64 11.75 5.63 0.74
C LEU A 64 11.63 6.27 2.13
N GLU A 65 10.41 6.57 2.55
CA GLU A 65 10.14 7.17 3.85
C GLU A 65 10.39 6.18 4.99
N ALA A 66 10.02 4.92 4.80
CA ALA A 66 10.25 3.85 5.76
C ALA A 66 11.73 3.57 5.98
N GLU A 67 12.59 3.77 4.97
CA GLU A 67 14.04 3.75 5.17
C GLU A 67 14.48 4.87 6.12
N ARG A 68 14.06 6.11 5.86
CA ARG A 68 14.39 7.28 6.70
C ARG A 68 13.94 7.07 8.15
N LEU A 69 12.76 6.48 8.34
CA LEU A 69 12.17 6.18 9.64
C LEU A 69 12.62 4.85 10.25
N ARG A 70 13.53 4.11 9.57
CA ARG A 70 14.07 2.81 10.02
C ARG A 70 13.01 1.73 10.27
N CYS A 71 11.99 1.67 9.42
CA CYS A 71 10.90 0.69 9.44
C CYS A 71 10.71 -0.03 8.07
N LEU A 72 11.76 -0.09 7.26
CA LEU A 72 11.72 -0.62 5.90
C LEU A 72 11.38 -2.13 5.83
N GLU A 73 11.81 -2.94 6.81
CA GLU A 73 11.52 -4.38 6.82
C GLU A 73 10.00 -4.64 6.86
N GLU A 74 9.26 -3.90 7.71
CA GLU A 74 7.80 -3.92 7.79
C GLU A 74 7.12 -3.29 6.56
N ALA A 75 7.59 -2.12 6.11
CA ALA A 75 6.98 -1.43 4.96
C ALA A 75 7.02 -2.28 3.69
N LEU A 76 8.12 -3.01 3.46
CA LEU A 76 8.23 -3.96 2.36
C LEU A 76 7.15 -5.07 2.43
N TRP A 77 6.69 -5.48 3.62
CA TRP A 77 5.61 -6.48 3.73
C TRP A 77 4.28 -5.87 3.38
N ILE A 78 3.99 -4.67 3.89
CA ILE A 78 2.73 -3.97 3.64
C ILE A 78 2.60 -3.63 2.17
N VAL A 79 3.61 -3.00 1.57
CA VAL A 79 3.59 -2.65 0.13
C VAL A 79 3.39 -3.90 -0.73
N SER A 80 4.05 -5.00 -0.42
CA SER A 80 3.87 -6.25 -1.17
C SER A 80 2.46 -6.84 -1.03
N ALA A 81 1.85 -6.70 0.15
CA ALA A 81 0.46 -7.11 0.38
C ALA A 81 -0.54 -6.18 -0.33
N MET A 82 -0.22 -4.90 -0.51
CA MET A 82 -1.05 -3.95 -1.27
C MET A 82 -1.01 -4.20 -2.78
N CYS A 83 0.01 -4.89 -3.28
CA CYS A 83 0.12 -5.24 -4.70
C CYS A 83 -0.67 -6.49 -5.11
N VAL A 84 -1.36 -7.15 -4.17
CA VAL A 84 -2.23 -8.31 -4.44
C VAL A 84 -3.67 -7.95 -4.12
N ASP A 85 -4.63 -8.57 -4.80
CA ASP A 85 -6.05 -8.17 -4.72
C ASP A 85 -6.63 -8.30 -3.31
N SER A 86 -6.51 -9.50 -2.72
CA SER A 86 -6.96 -9.79 -1.36
C SER A 86 -6.12 -10.91 -0.77
N LEU A 87 -5.76 -10.76 0.51
CA LEU A 87 -5.09 -11.81 1.28
C LEU A 87 -6.06 -12.91 1.73
N PHE A 88 -7.35 -12.61 1.84
CA PHE A 88 -8.38 -13.58 2.17
C PHE A 88 -9.06 -14.11 0.91
N ASP A 89 -9.36 -15.40 0.89
CA ASP A 89 -10.23 -15.94 -0.15
C ASP A 89 -11.61 -15.28 -0.01
N SER A 90 -12.11 -14.70 -1.11
CA SER A 90 -13.42 -14.06 -1.17
C SER A 90 -14.48 -15.02 -0.63
N GLU A 91 -15.39 -14.51 0.21
CA GLU A 91 -16.48 -15.24 0.88
C GLU A 91 -16.86 -16.54 0.18
N GLU A 92 -16.24 -17.64 0.58
CA GLU A 92 -16.65 -18.94 0.06
C GLU A 92 -18.12 -19.12 0.44
N ARG A 93 -19.00 -19.25 -0.56
CA ARG A 93 -20.47 -19.16 -0.37
C ARG A 93 -20.89 -19.99 0.84
N GLY A 94 -21.45 -19.33 1.86
CA GLY A 94 -21.93 -19.97 3.09
C GLY A 94 -20.95 -20.01 4.27
N LYS A 95 -19.72 -19.47 4.16
CA LYS A 95 -18.73 -19.44 5.27
C LYS A 95 -18.36 -18.04 5.77
N SER A 96 -19.17 -17.02 5.46
CA SER A 96 -18.90 -15.61 5.81
C SER A 96 -18.52 -15.42 7.29
N GLU A 97 -19.28 -16.01 8.23
CA GLU A 97 -18.95 -15.89 9.66
C GLU A 97 -17.60 -16.54 10.06
N ALA A 98 -17.22 -17.64 9.41
CA ALA A 98 -15.96 -18.31 9.71
C ALA A 98 -14.77 -17.50 9.18
N VAL A 99 -14.93 -16.87 8.01
CA VAL A 99 -13.96 -15.92 7.45
C VAL A 99 -13.82 -14.71 8.37
N ASP A 100 -14.92 -14.13 8.86
CA ASP A 100 -14.89 -13.01 9.79
C ASP A 100 -14.18 -13.36 11.10
N ARG A 101 -14.44 -14.54 11.66
CA ARG A 101 -13.71 -15.02 12.84
C ARG A 101 -12.23 -15.21 12.57
N ALA A 102 -11.84 -15.65 11.38
CA ALA A 102 -10.44 -15.79 11.01
C ALA A 102 -9.76 -14.42 10.82
N ARG A 103 -10.44 -13.45 10.18
CA ARG A 103 -9.98 -12.06 10.05
C ARG A 103 -9.70 -11.45 11.42
N LYS A 104 -10.64 -11.57 12.35
CA LYS A 104 -10.53 -11.06 13.73
C LYS A 104 -9.31 -11.52 14.50
N ARG A 105 -8.73 -12.69 14.17
CA ARG A 105 -7.51 -13.17 14.83
C ARG A 105 -6.27 -12.36 14.47
N PHE A 106 -6.31 -11.66 13.34
CA PHE A 106 -5.21 -10.83 12.85
C PHE A 106 -5.52 -9.34 12.93
N ASP A 107 -6.68 -8.97 13.47
CA ASP A 107 -7.04 -7.56 13.69
C ASP A 107 -6.03 -6.90 14.62
N SER A 108 -5.68 -5.66 14.29
CA SER A 108 -4.69 -4.87 15.00
C SER A 108 -5.29 -3.50 15.24
N PRO A 109 -5.41 -3.01 16.49
CA PRO A 109 -6.05 -1.72 16.77
C PRO A 109 -5.45 -0.53 16.01
N GLU A 110 -4.23 -0.68 15.49
CA GLU A 110 -3.46 0.28 14.71
C GLU A 110 -3.89 0.42 13.25
N GLY A 111 -4.62 -0.55 12.68
CA GLY A 111 -5.20 -0.47 11.33
C GLY A 111 -5.04 -1.72 10.47
N ASP A 112 -5.84 -1.80 9.40
CA ASP A 112 -5.86 -2.95 8.47
C ASP A 112 -4.50 -3.20 7.79
N HIS A 113 -3.69 -2.16 7.56
CA HIS A 113 -2.33 -2.32 7.04
C HIS A 113 -1.43 -3.09 8.02
N ILE A 114 -1.61 -2.90 9.33
CA ILE A 114 -0.88 -3.65 10.35
C ILE A 114 -1.45 -5.06 10.47
N SER A 115 -2.77 -5.23 10.37
CA SER A 115 -3.40 -6.57 10.29
C SER A 115 -2.83 -7.38 9.11
N ALA A 116 -2.68 -6.77 7.94
CA ALA A 116 -2.04 -7.38 6.78
C ALA A 116 -0.58 -7.75 7.04
N LEU A 117 0.18 -6.89 7.73
CA LEU A 117 1.55 -7.18 8.16
C LEU A 117 1.61 -8.43 9.07
N LEU A 118 0.70 -8.53 10.05
CA LEU A 118 0.62 -9.67 10.97
C LEU A 118 0.33 -10.98 10.22
N ILE A 119 -0.63 -10.96 9.28
CA ILE A 119 -0.93 -12.09 8.39
C ILE A 119 0.32 -12.52 7.63
N MET A 120 0.99 -11.59 6.96
CA MET A 120 2.18 -11.90 6.16
C MET A 120 3.33 -12.45 7.02
N LYS A 121 3.53 -11.91 8.24
CA LYS A 121 4.51 -12.42 9.21
C LYS A 121 4.16 -13.85 9.67
N ALA A 122 2.88 -14.14 9.93
CA ALA A 122 2.41 -15.48 10.29
C ALA A 122 2.63 -16.48 9.14
N CYS A 123 2.23 -16.12 7.91
CA CYS A 123 2.48 -16.93 6.72
C CYS A 123 3.97 -17.19 6.48
N LYS A 124 4.84 -16.19 6.70
CA LYS A 124 6.30 -16.37 6.61
C LYS A 124 6.80 -17.41 7.60
N SER A 125 6.27 -17.42 8.82
CA SER A 125 6.63 -18.40 9.84
C SER A 125 6.22 -19.81 9.44
N GLU A 126 4.99 -20.00 8.97
CA GLU A 126 4.49 -21.31 8.53
C GLU A 126 5.21 -21.82 7.29
N ARG A 127 5.62 -20.92 6.38
CA ARG A 127 6.44 -21.29 5.22
C ARG A 127 7.78 -21.92 5.61
N LYS A 128 8.35 -21.62 6.79
CA LYS A 128 9.57 -22.28 7.27
C LYS A 128 9.38 -23.79 7.49
N LYS A 129 8.13 -24.23 7.71
CA LYS A 129 7.74 -25.65 7.83
C LYS A 129 7.50 -26.31 6.46
N GLY A 130 7.74 -25.60 5.37
CA GLY A 130 7.50 -26.03 3.99
C GLY A 130 6.16 -25.55 3.44
N ASP A 131 6.01 -25.64 2.11
CA ASP A 131 4.82 -25.15 1.39
C ASP A 131 3.54 -25.89 1.80
N LYS A 132 3.65 -27.16 2.22
CA LYS A 132 2.52 -27.93 2.75
C LYS A 132 1.95 -27.29 4.03
N GLY A 133 2.83 -26.93 4.98
CA GLY A 133 2.42 -26.27 6.22
C GLY A 133 1.79 -24.90 5.98
N LEU A 134 2.35 -24.11 5.05
CA LEU A 134 1.75 -22.84 4.64
C LEU A 134 0.36 -23.06 4.01
N LYS A 135 0.20 -24.04 3.12
CA LYS A 135 -1.08 -24.33 2.47
C LYS A 135 -2.15 -24.75 3.48
N GLU A 136 -1.80 -25.59 4.45
CA GLU A 136 -2.68 -25.99 5.56
C GLU A 136 -3.05 -24.81 6.47
N PHE A 137 -2.09 -23.91 6.75
CA PHE A 137 -2.37 -22.69 7.51
C PHE A 137 -3.31 -21.74 6.75
N CYS A 138 -3.05 -21.53 5.46
CA CYS A 138 -3.87 -20.71 4.59
C CYS A 138 -5.31 -21.23 4.56
N ALA A 139 -5.50 -22.52 4.31
CA ALA A 139 -6.82 -23.16 4.27
C ALA A 139 -7.58 -23.03 5.60
N ARG A 140 -6.89 -23.24 6.74
CA ARG A 140 -7.52 -23.13 8.08
C ARG A 140 -7.95 -21.71 8.46
N ASN A 141 -7.33 -20.68 7.87
CA ASN A 141 -7.60 -19.29 8.19
C ASN A 141 -8.27 -18.52 7.02
N PHE A 142 -8.74 -19.23 5.99
CA PHE A 142 -9.37 -18.62 4.80
C PHE A 142 -8.48 -17.57 4.12
N ILE A 143 -7.17 -17.78 4.17
CA ILE A 143 -6.16 -16.93 3.54
C ILE A 143 -5.81 -17.53 2.18
N SER A 144 -5.80 -16.69 1.15
CA SER A 144 -5.46 -17.11 -0.20
C SER A 144 -3.98 -17.47 -0.31
N PHE A 145 -3.70 -18.77 -0.46
CA PHE A 145 -2.33 -19.27 -0.66
C PHE A 145 -1.68 -18.61 -1.89
N ARG A 146 -2.45 -18.41 -2.97
CA ARG A 146 -1.97 -17.77 -4.21
C ARG A 146 -1.54 -16.32 -3.96
N SER A 147 -2.39 -15.53 -3.30
CA SER A 147 -2.08 -14.12 -2.99
C SER A 147 -0.87 -14.00 -2.08
N VAL A 148 -0.79 -14.83 -1.03
CA VAL A 148 0.36 -14.85 -0.12
C VAL A 148 1.65 -15.18 -0.86
N MET A 149 1.65 -16.21 -1.70
CA MET A 149 2.82 -16.58 -2.49
C MET A 149 3.24 -15.47 -3.46
N ASN A 150 2.27 -14.79 -4.08
CA ASN A 150 2.56 -13.65 -4.95
C ASN A 150 3.15 -12.47 -4.16
N ALA A 151 2.55 -12.10 -3.03
CA ALA A 151 3.07 -11.05 -2.16
C ALA A 151 4.48 -11.37 -1.63
N MET A 152 4.80 -12.62 -1.32
CA MET A 152 6.18 -13.02 -0.94
C MET A 152 7.18 -12.89 -2.11
N LYS A 153 6.76 -13.16 -3.35
CA LYS A 153 7.60 -12.95 -4.54
C LYS A 153 7.86 -11.46 -4.76
N ILE A 154 6.81 -10.64 -4.74
CA ILE A 154 6.91 -9.17 -4.87
C ILE A 154 7.83 -8.61 -3.80
N ARG A 155 7.67 -9.04 -2.55
CA ARG A 155 8.56 -8.63 -1.45
C ARG A 155 10.02 -8.93 -1.76
N THR A 156 10.31 -10.12 -2.27
CA THR A 156 11.68 -10.55 -2.56
C THR A 156 12.30 -9.63 -3.61
N GLN A 157 11.57 -9.31 -4.68
CA GLN A 157 11.98 -8.37 -5.72
C GLN A 157 12.21 -6.96 -5.15
N LEU A 158 11.26 -6.42 -4.37
CA LEU A 158 11.39 -5.09 -3.76
C LEU A 158 12.58 -5.02 -2.79
N LYS A 159 12.82 -6.10 -2.03
CA LYS A 159 13.97 -6.20 -1.12
C LYS A 159 15.30 -6.22 -1.87
N GLU A 160 15.37 -6.90 -3.01
CA GLU A 160 16.55 -6.90 -3.88
C GLU A 160 16.82 -5.52 -4.47
N ILE A 161 15.79 -4.83 -4.96
CA ILE A 161 15.91 -3.46 -5.46
C ILE A 161 16.39 -2.51 -4.36
N ALA A 162 15.85 -2.61 -3.14
CA ALA A 162 16.29 -1.81 -2.01
C ALA A 162 17.78 -2.04 -1.70
N LYS A 163 18.24 -3.30 -1.66
CA LYS A 163 19.65 -3.65 -1.46
C LYS A 163 20.56 -3.10 -2.56
N ASN A 164 20.16 -3.24 -3.83
CA ASN A 164 20.93 -2.74 -4.98
C ASN A 164 21.07 -1.21 -4.94
N ASN A 165 20.10 -0.53 -4.33
CA ASN A 165 20.12 0.91 -4.08
C ASN A 165 20.78 1.30 -2.76
N LYS A 166 21.48 0.37 -2.10
CA LYS A 166 22.18 0.56 -0.83
C LYS A 166 21.26 1.06 0.31
N MET A 167 19.99 0.70 0.26
CA MET A 167 19.04 1.09 1.28
C MET A 167 19.19 0.24 2.54
N GLU A 168 19.12 0.88 3.70
CA GLU A 168 19.24 0.19 4.99
C GLU A 168 17.90 -0.46 5.37
N ILE A 169 17.89 -1.80 5.47
CA ILE A 169 16.68 -2.56 5.81
C ILE A 169 16.64 -2.83 7.31
N LEU A 170 16.05 -1.88 8.04
CA LEU A 170 15.83 -1.98 9.49
C LEU A 170 14.38 -2.27 9.83
N SER A 171 14.15 -2.87 11.01
CA SER A 171 12.83 -3.12 11.56
C SER A 171 12.52 -2.12 12.68
N CYS A 172 11.28 -1.65 12.71
CA CYS A 172 10.79 -0.80 13.82
C CYS A 172 10.35 -1.59 15.06
N GLY A 173 10.49 -2.93 15.04
CA GLY A 173 10.04 -3.78 16.14
C GLY A 173 8.53 -3.67 16.37
N ALA A 174 8.13 -3.34 17.60
CA ALA A 174 6.74 -3.14 17.99
C ALA A 174 6.25 -1.69 17.84
N ASP A 175 7.14 -0.73 17.53
CA ASP A 175 6.76 0.67 17.36
C ASP A 175 6.23 0.91 15.93
N PHE A 176 4.94 0.62 15.74
CA PHE A 176 4.25 0.86 14.47
C PHE A 176 3.94 2.33 14.21
N LYS A 177 4.28 3.27 15.10
CA LYS A 177 4.06 4.71 14.85
C LYS A 177 4.85 5.18 13.63
N LYS A 178 6.13 4.81 13.56
CA LYS A 178 7.03 5.13 12.44
C LYS A 178 6.51 4.58 11.12
N LEU A 179 5.99 3.35 11.16
CA LEU A 179 5.41 2.71 9.99
C LEU A 179 4.14 3.43 9.52
N ARG A 180 3.26 3.83 10.45
CA ARG A 180 2.06 4.62 10.11
C ARG A 180 2.40 6.00 9.57
N GLU A 181 3.47 6.63 10.05
CA GLU A 181 3.98 7.90 9.50
C GLU A 181 4.46 7.71 8.05
N ALA A 182 5.23 6.65 7.75
CA ALA A 182 5.63 6.33 6.38
C ALA A 182 4.43 6.06 5.46
N LEU A 183 3.42 5.33 5.94
CA LEU A 183 2.18 5.08 5.21
C LEU A 183 1.43 6.39 4.92
N ALA A 184 1.33 7.28 5.91
CA ALA A 184 0.66 8.57 5.76
C ALA A 184 1.34 9.44 4.68
N ILE A 185 2.67 9.47 4.64
CA ILE A 185 3.42 10.24 3.64
C ILE A 185 3.23 9.69 2.21
N GLY A 186 3.07 8.37 2.05
CA GLY A 186 2.80 7.79 0.74
C GLY A 186 1.34 7.87 0.30
N LEU A 187 0.40 7.79 1.25
CA LEU A 187 -1.04 7.63 0.98
C LEU A 187 -1.88 8.86 1.38
N PHE A 188 -1.26 10.03 1.58
CA PHE A 188 -1.97 11.24 2.04
C PHE A 188 -3.13 11.66 1.12
N LEU A 189 -3.04 11.41 -0.19
CA LEU A 189 -4.13 11.67 -1.14
C LEU A 189 -5.36 10.78 -0.90
N ASN A 190 -5.17 9.63 -0.24
CA ASN A 190 -6.23 8.68 0.11
C ASN A 190 -6.77 8.92 1.54
N ALA A 191 -6.35 10.00 2.21
CA ALA A 191 -6.85 10.34 3.52
C ALA A 191 -8.33 10.75 3.45
N CYS A 192 -9.06 10.43 4.53
CA CYS A 192 -10.43 10.87 4.71
C CYS A 192 -10.64 11.38 6.14
N GLU A 193 -11.61 12.27 6.30
CA GLU A 193 -12.03 12.83 7.57
C GLU A 193 -13.48 12.45 7.86
N TYR A 194 -13.79 12.16 9.12
CA TYR A 194 -15.15 11.90 9.56
C TYR A 194 -15.86 13.22 9.87
N VAL A 195 -16.91 13.52 9.11
CA VAL A 195 -17.73 14.73 9.28
C VAL A 195 -18.96 14.38 10.11
N ARG A 196 -18.95 14.82 11.39
CA ARG A 196 -20.00 14.51 12.37
C ARG A 196 -21.39 15.01 11.98
N GLN A 197 -21.48 16.13 11.27
CA GLN A 197 -22.77 16.70 10.83
C GLN A 197 -23.49 15.81 9.83
N ASP A 198 -22.74 15.14 8.95
CA ASP A 198 -23.28 14.31 7.86
C ASP A 198 -23.24 12.81 8.17
N ASP A 199 -22.67 12.43 9.32
CA ASP A 199 -22.33 11.06 9.71
C ASP A 199 -21.63 10.25 8.59
N ARG A 200 -20.68 10.90 7.91
CA ARG A 200 -19.97 10.31 6.76
C ARG A 200 -18.50 10.67 6.76
N PHE A 201 -17.71 9.80 6.12
CA PHE A 201 -16.33 10.12 5.78
C PHE A 201 -16.31 10.93 4.48
N LYS A 202 -15.45 11.94 4.39
CA LYS A 202 -15.20 12.69 3.15
C LYS A 202 -13.73 12.60 2.80
N SER A 203 -13.42 12.49 1.51
CA SER A 203 -12.02 12.50 1.05
C SER A 203 -11.38 13.87 1.32
N CYS A 204 -10.15 13.88 1.86
CA CYS A 204 -9.40 15.12 2.05
C CYS A 204 -8.94 15.72 0.71
N ALA A 205 -8.66 14.87 -0.29
CA ALA A 205 -8.28 15.32 -1.63
C ALA A 205 -9.48 15.79 -2.45
N GLN A 206 -10.66 15.18 -2.25
CA GLN A 206 -11.90 15.54 -2.95
C GLN A 206 -13.08 15.63 -1.96
N PRO A 207 -13.28 16.78 -1.29
CA PRO A 207 -14.31 16.93 -0.26
C PRO A 207 -15.76 16.70 -0.72
N SER A 208 -16.03 16.75 -2.03
CA SER A 208 -17.34 16.42 -2.60
C SER A 208 -17.66 14.91 -2.55
N VAL A 209 -16.64 14.06 -2.41
CA VAL A 209 -16.81 12.60 -2.41
C VAL A 209 -17.06 12.11 -0.99
N SER A 210 -18.26 11.57 -0.77
CA SER A 210 -18.63 10.88 0.47
C SER A 210 -18.26 9.40 0.42
N LEU A 211 -17.67 8.90 1.50
CA LEU A 211 -17.10 7.56 1.66
C LEU A 211 -17.74 6.84 2.85
N LYS A 212 -17.64 5.51 2.84
CA LYS A 212 -17.96 4.63 3.96
C LYS A 212 -16.82 3.63 4.16
N ILE A 213 -16.59 3.24 5.41
CA ILE A 213 -15.65 2.15 5.70
C ILE A 213 -16.26 0.85 5.18
N HIS A 214 -15.49 0.09 4.41
CA HIS A 214 -15.93 -1.18 3.87
C HIS A 214 -16.17 -2.20 5.00
N PRO A 215 -17.22 -3.04 4.96
CA PRO A 215 -17.56 -3.98 6.04
C PRO A 215 -16.44 -4.96 6.42
N SER A 216 -15.52 -5.24 5.49
CA SER A 216 -14.38 -6.12 5.72
C SER A 216 -13.26 -5.49 6.56
N SER A 217 -13.30 -4.19 6.80
CA SER A 217 -12.34 -3.49 7.66
C SER A 217 -12.70 -3.72 9.12
N GLN A 218 -11.70 -3.90 9.97
CA GLN A 218 -11.93 -4.00 11.41
C GLN A 218 -12.64 -2.76 11.99
N PHE A 219 -12.41 -1.57 11.39
CA PHE A 219 -12.99 -0.32 11.86
C PHE A 219 -14.48 -0.20 11.56
N ALA A 220 -15.02 -1.01 10.64
CA ALA A 220 -16.45 -1.06 10.39
C ALA A 220 -17.23 -1.63 11.58
N GLN A 221 -16.61 -2.49 12.40
CA GLN A 221 -17.27 -3.15 13.53
C GLN A 221 -17.20 -2.36 14.83
N VAL A 222 -16.21 -1.47 14.98
CA VAL A 222 -15.97 -0.68 16.20
C VAL A 222 -16.96 0.48 16.35
N ARG A 223 -17.63 0.90 15.26
CA ARG A 223 -18.61 1.99 15.25
C ARG A 223 -20.03 1.48 14.95
N LYS A 224 -20.57 0.65 15.83
CA LYS A 224 -22.02 0.58 16.03
C LYS A 224 -22.36 1.62 17.10
N PHE A 225 -22.80 2.81 16.66
CA PHE A 225 -23.48 3.76 17.55
C PHE A 225 -24.94 3.34 17.70
#